data_AF-A0A7K4CYD4-F1
#
_entry.id   AF-A0A7K4CYD4-F1
#
_cell.length_a   1.000
_cell.length_b   1.000
_cell.length_c   1.000
_cell.angle_alpha   90.00
_cell.angle_beta   90.00
_cell.angle_gamma   90.00
#
_symmetry.space_group_name_H-M   'P 1'
#
loop_
_entity.id
_entity.type
_entity.pdbx_description
1 polymer ?
#
loop_
_entity_poly.entity_id
_entity_poly.type
_entity_poly.pdbx_seq_one_letter_code
_entity_poly.pdbx_strand_id
1 'polypeptide(L)'
;PYSPHLAFWLVYYATTGQGITAIHTGGGKILGTQKIVGMTYGFKASVFVGVPGYMYHVIKSAHGAEKQLSDIRLLITGGDRCTTTFRKQIVGLLKEMNAPNPRVCAAYGFTESRMAPLECPHPKGVDGELTGYHTYPDLELWYCIDPKTGERVGPGEKGELVWTALDGRGTIVMNYRTGDVAEAGIKYEKCPHCGRSIPIISSMIGRVSEVKDVRFDKVKGTLVDLNQFYTIMPEYPAIDEWQIVLQRNQETRIDDLIVNVSLKKGKNIPEKKLVENLSQYIQEKMEIAPSAIKLLTADGMSQSLGMEKELKEKRILDLRPKD
;
A
#
# COMPACT_ATOMS: atom_id res chain seq x y z
N PRO A 1 -20.47 8.63 -10.38
CA PRO A 1 -19.52 9.76 -10.34
C PRO A 1 -18.09 9.27 -10.14
N TYR A 2 -17.25 9.60 -11.12
CA TYR A 2 -15.81 9.60 -10.94
C TYR A 2 -15.50 10.46 -9.72
N SER A 3 -14.83 9.93 -8.70
CA SER A 3 -14.16 10.82 -7.76
C SER A 3 -12.71 10.84 -8.21
N PRO A 4 -12.33 11.69 -9.19
CA PRO A 4 -10.93 11.86 -9.51
C PRO A 4 -10.27 12.45 -8.27
N HIS A 5 -9.75 11.56 -7.44
CA HIS A 5 -8.86 11.95 -6.38
C HIS A 5 -7.62 12.56 -7.02
N LEU A 6 -6.96 13.46 -6.32
CA LEU A 6 -5.85 14.24 -6.85
C LEU A 6 -4.75 13.42 -7.53
N ALA A 7 -4.42 12.25 -7.00
CA ALA A 7 -3.43 11.37 -7.63
C ALA A 7 -3.82 10.95 -9.06
N PHE A 8 -5.11 10.83 -9.37
CA PHE A 8 -5.53 10.64 -10.76
C PHE A 8 -5.16 11.84 -11.64
N TRP A 9 -5.48 13.05 -11.21
CA TRP A 9 -5.17 14.27 -11.96
C TRP A 9 -3.67 14.48 -12.11
N LEU A 10 -2.87 14.14 -11.10
CA LEU A 10 -1.41 14.15 -11.20
C LEU A 10 -0.93 13.26 -12.34
N VAL A 11 -1.42 12.02 -12.43
CA VAL A 11 -1.05 11.10 -13.52
C VAL A 11 -1.59 11.58 -14.87
N TYR A 12 -2.80 12.13 -14.92
CA TYR A 12 -3.38 12.70 -16.14
C TYR A 12 -2.53 13.85 -16.70
N TYR A 13 -2.17 14.82 -15.86
CA TYR A 13 -1.35 15.95 -16.30
C TYR A 13 0.09 15.54 -16.58
N ALA A 14 0.66 14.61 -15.81
CA ALA A 14 2.00 14.08 -16.08
C ALA A 14 2.07 13.38 -17.44
N THR A 15 1.08 12.54 -17.77
CA THR A 15 1.06 11.82 -19.05
C THR A 15 0.79 12.76 -20.23
N THR A 16 -0.20 13.67 -20.09
CA THR A 16 -0.51 14.67 -21.13
C THR A 16 0.65 15.62 -21.38
N GLY A 17 1.27 16.14 -20.31
CA GLY A 17 2.40 17.07 -20.39
C GLY A 17 3.67 16.45 -20.98
N GLN A 18 3.80 15.12 -20.93
CA GLN A 18 4.92 14.38 -21.51
C GLN A 18 4.60 13.77 -22.89
N GLY A 19 3.39 13.98 -23.43
CA GLY A 19 2.95 13.37 -24.69
C GLY A 19 2.89 11.85 -24.64
N ILE A 20 2.72 11.26 -23.45
CA ILE A 20 2.64 9.80 -23.26
C ILE A 20 1.20 9.36 -23.52
N THR A 21 1.02 8.38 -24.41
CA THR A 21 -0.28 7.73 -24.59
C THR A 21 -0.70 7.04 -23.29
N ALA A 22 -1.79 7.49 -22.68
CA ALA A 22 -2.29 6.97 -21.42
C ALA A 22 -3.77 6.56 -21.53
N ILE A 23 -4.11 5.43 -20.89
CA ILE A 23 -5.49 4.98 -20.72
C ILE A 23 -5.88 5.17 -19.26
N HIS A 24 -6.78 6.11 -19.03
CA HIS A 24 -7.25 6.49 -17.71
C HIS A 24 -8.47 5.64 -17.30
N THR A 25 -8.22 4.55 -16.60
CA THR A 25 -9.25 3.52 -16.34
C THR A 25 -10.21 3.84 -15.19
N GLY A 26 -9.79 4.70 -14.25
CA GLY A 26 -10.55 4.98 -13.03
C GLY A 26 -10.67 3.81 -12.05
N GLY A 27 -9.93 2.71 -12.27
CA GLY A 27 -9.95 1.53 -11.42
C GLY A 27 -11.17 0.61 -11.63
N GLY A 28 -11.24 -0.45 -10.82
CA GLY A 28 -12.23 -1.54 -10.98
C GLY A 28 -13.67 -1.06 -10.83
N LYS A 29 -13.90 -0.14 -9.90
CA LYS A 29 -15.21 0.50 -9.70
C LYS A 29 -15.78 1.17 -10.95
N ILE A 30 -14.92 1.72 -11.82
CA ILE A 30 -15.35 2.50 -12.98
C ILE A 30 -15.42 1.62 -14.22
N LEU A 31 -14.31 0.95 -14.55
CA LEU A 31 -14.21 0.22 -15.81
C LEU A 31 -14.39 -1.30 -15.64
N GLY A 32 -14.18 -1.82 -14.44
CA GLY A 32 -14.16 -3.24 -14.14
C GLY A 32 -12.82 -3.88 -14.45
N THR A 33 -12.35 -4.73 -13.54
CA THR A 33 -11.03 -5.37 -13.63
C THR A 33 -10.82 -6.15 -14.94
N GLN A 34 -11.83 -6.86 -15.44
CA GLN A 34 -11.69 -7.65 -16.69
C GLN A 34 -11.42 -6.79 -17.93
N LYS A 35 -12.05 -5.61 -18.03
CA LYS A 35 -11.78 -4.67 -19.13
C LYS A 35 -10.38 -4.06 -18.99
N ILE A 36 -9.96 -3.76 -17.75
CA ILE A 36 -8.61 -3.25 -17.47
C ILE A 36 -7.56 -4.29 -17.86
N VAL A 37 -7.74 -5.57 -17.52
CA VAL A 37 -6.88 -6.68 -17.96
C VAL A 37 -6.83 -6.75 -19.49
N GLY A 38 -7.99 -6.73 -20.15
CA GLY A 38 -8.10 -6.79 -21.61
C GLY A 38 -7.37 -5.64 -22.31
N MET A 39 -7.49 -4.40 -21.82
CA MET A 39 -6.77 -3.25 -22.36
C MET A 39 -5.27 -3.29 -22.07
N THR A 40 -4.88 -3.68 -20.85
CA THR A 40 -3.47 -3.80 -20.48
C THR A 40 -2.75 -4.77 -21.42
N TYR A 41 -3.38 -5.92 -21.70
CA TYR A 41 -2.90 -6.91 -22.66
C TYR A 41 -2.95 -6.40 -24.11
N GLY A 42 -4.10 -5.90 -24.56
CA GLY A 42 -4.32 -5.52 -25.95
C GLY A 42 -3.48 -4.32 -26.42
N PHE A 43 -3.28 -3.33 -25.54
CA PHE A 43 -2.46 -2.15 -25.82
C PHE A 43 -0.98 -2.33 -25.47
N LYS A 44 -0.58 -3.51 -24.96
CA LYS A 44 0.80 -3.78 -24.53
C LYS A 44 1.32 -2.72 -23.57
N ALA A 45 0.55 -2.45 -22.51
CA ALA A 45 0.87 -1.39 -21.57
C ALA A 45 2.27 -1.60 -20.97
N SER A 46 3.14 -0.60 -21.08
CA SER A 46 4.53 -0.69 -20.58
C SER A 46 4.72 -0.12 -19.17
N VAL A 47 3.79 0.74 -18.73
CA VAL A 47 3.78 1.35 -17.40
C VAL A 47 2.39 1.18 -16.80
N PHE A 48 2.31 0.74 -15.55
CA PHE A 48 1.06 0.59 -14.81
C PHE A 48 1.10 1.46 -13.55
N VAL A 49 0.09 2.29 -13.33
CA VAL A 49 0.04 3.23 -12.18
C VAL A 49 -1.23 2.96 -11.36
N GLY A 50 -1.11 2.85 -10.05
CA GLY A 50 -2.28 2.59 -9.20
C GLY A 50 -1.96 2.40 -7.71
N VAL A 51 -2.96 1.93 -6.98
CA VAL A 51 -2.82 1.57 -5.56
C VAL A 51 -2.30 0.12 -5.47
N PRO A 52 -1.29 -0.18 -4.63
CA PRO A 52 -0.67 -1.51 -4.54
C PRO A 52 -1.66 -2.69 -4.58
N GLY A 53 -2.60 -2.77 -3.64
CA GLY A 53 -3.55 -3.89 -3.55
C GLY A 53 -4.37 -4.10 -4.82
N TYR A 54 -4.86 -3.01 -5.42
CA TYR A 54 -5.64 -3.11 -6.67
C TYR A 54 -4.76 -3.49 -7.88
N MET A 55 -3.52 -3.00 -7.94
CA MET A 55 -2.57 -3.42 -8.99
C MET A 55 -2.27 -4.92 -8.90
N TYR A 56 -2.08 -5.45 -7.69
CA TYR A 56 -1.92 -6.89 -7.48
C TYR A 56 -3.13 -7.66 -7.99
N HIS A 57 -4.35 -7.22 -7.64
CA HIS A 57 -5.61 -7.85 -8.09
C HIS A 57 -5.72 -7.90 -9.62
N VAL A 58 -5.40 -6.81 -10.33
CA VAL A 58 -5.43 -6.77 -11.80
C VAL A 58 -4.41 -7.73 -12.42
N ILE A 59 -3.15 -7.69 -11.95
CA ILE A 59 -2.06 -8.52 -12.49
C ILE A 59 -2.30 -10.00 -12.21
N LYS A 60 -2.79 -10.33 -11.01
CA LYS A 60 -3.19 -11.68 -10.65
C LYS A 60 -4.38 -12.18 -11.48
N SER A 61 -5.35 -11.30 -11.75
CA SER A 61 -6.48 -11.63 -12.63
C SER A 61 -6.02 -11.90 -14.06
N ALA A 62 -5.06 -11.12 -14.58
CA ALA A 62 -4.45 -11.36 -15.89
C ALA A 62 -3.70 -12.71 -15.93
N HIS A 63 -2.90 -13.00 -14.91
CA HIS A 63 -2.22 -14.28 -14.77
C HIS A 63 -3.21 -15.47 -14.71
N GLY A 64 -4.29 -15.33 -13.94
CA GLY A 64 -5.36 -16.32 -13.85
C GLY A 64 -6.11 -16.55 -15.17
N ALA A 65 -6.23 -15.52 -16.00
CA ALA A 65 -6.80 -15.57 -17.35
C ALA A 65 -5.76 -15.88 -18.44
N GLU A 66 -4.55 -16.32 -18.05
CA GLU A 66 -3.45 -16.69 -18.95
C GLU A 66 -3.04 -15.56 -19.93
N LYS A 67 -3.22 -14.30 -19.53
CA LYS A 67 -2.80 -13.13 -20.31
C LYS A 67 -1.36 -12.76 -19.98
N GLN A 68 -0.49 -12.81 -20.98
CA GLN A 68 0.92 -12.45 -20.86
C GLN A 68 1.08 -10.92 -20.81
N LEU A 69 1.49 -10.38 -19.67
CA LEU A 69 1.75 -8.96 -19.48
C LEU A 69 3.25 -8.61 -19.61
N SER A 70 3.91 -9.19 -20.62
CA SER A 70 5.37 -9.13 -20.77
C SER A 70 5.94 -7.73 -21.07
N ASP A 71 5.10 -6.82 -21.58
CA ASP A 71 5.51 -5.45 -21.92
C ASP A 71 5.64 -4.54 -20.68
N ILE A 72 5.09 -4.93 -19.52
CA ILE A 72 5.15 -4.14 -18.29
C ILE A 72 6.60 -4.08 -17.78
N ARG A 73 7.19 -2.88 -17.81
CA ARG A 73 8.55 -2.60 -17.31
C ARG A 73 8.59 -1.76 -16.04
N LEU A 74 7.50 -1.08 -15.71
CA LEU A 74 7.43 -0.18 -14.56
C LEU A 74 6.03 -0.15 -13.95
N LEU A 75 5.97 -0.30 -12.64
CA LEU A 75 4.81 -0.10 -11.81
C LEU A 75 5.07 1.11 -10.92
N ILE A 76 4.15 2.08 -10.93
CA ILE A 76 4.20 3.24 -10.05
C ILE A 76 3.05 3.13 -9.06
N THR A 77 3.37 3.00 -7.77
CA THR A 77 2.36 2.82 -6.72
C THR A 77 2.13 4.12 -5.95
N GLY A 78 0.91 4.41 -5.56
CA GLY A 78 0.60 5.52 -4.64
C GLY A 78 -0.69 5.29 -3.85
N GLY A 79 -0.93 6.13 -2.85
CA GLY A 79 -2.15 6.08 -2.04
C GLY A 79 -2.20 4.99 -0.96
N ASP A 80 -1.22 4.10 -0.92
CA ASP A 80 -1.03 3.14 0.16
C ASP A 80 0.43 2.69 0.30
N ARG A 81 0.73 1.97 1.39
CA ARG A 81 2.07 1.42 1.66
C ARG A 81 2.51 0.44 0.57
N CYS A 82 3.67 0.69 -0.03
CA CYS A 82 4.32 -0.23 -0.96
C CYS A 82 5.34 -1.11 -0.23
N THR A 83 4.87 -2.18 0.41
CA THR A 83 5.71 -3.09 1.21
C THR A 83 6.69 -3.89 0.36
N THR A 84 7.80 -4.33 0.97
CA THR A 84 8.76 -5.25 0.34
C THR A 84 8.10 -6.55 -0.13
N THR A 85 7.12 -7.06 0.62
CA THR A 85 6.38 -8.27 0.24
C THR A 85 5.55 -8.06 -1.02
N PHE A 86 4.79 -6.96 -1.10
CA PHE A 86 4.04 -6.60 -2.31
C PHE A 86 4.97 -6.50 -3.52
N ARG A 87 6.13 -5.83 -3.38
CA ARG A 87 7.12 -5.71 -4.48
C ARG A 87 7.59 -7.07 -4.97
N LYS A 88 7.96 -7.97 -4.05
CA LYS A 88 8.43 -9.32 -4.41
C LYS A 88 7.32 -10.12 -5.10
N GLN A 89 6.09 -10.07 -4.60
CA GLN A 89 4.95 -10.78 -5.17
C GLN A 89 4.63 -10.30 -6.58
N ILE A 90 4.52 -8.99 -6.79
CA ILE A 90 4.12 -8.43 -8.09
C ILE A 90 5.23 -8.59 -9.14
N VAL A 91 6.49 -8.44 -8.75
CA VAL A 91 7.65 -8.71 -9.62
C VAL A 91 7.71 -10.19 -9.99
N GLY A 92 7.47 -11.10 -9.04
CA GLY A 92 7.40 -12.54 -9.28
C GLY A 92 6.33 -12.91 -10.30
N LEU A 93 5.09 -12.45 -10.09
CA LEU A 93 3.97 -12.69 -11.03
C LEU A 93 4.25 -12.16 -12.44
N LEU A 94 4.86 -10.98 -12.55
CA LEU A 94 5.21 -10.40 -13.85
C LEU A 94 6.31 -11.19 -14.54
N LYS A 95 7.31 -11.69 -13.81
CA LYS A 95 8.34 -12.59 -14.36
C LYS A 95 7.74 -13.91 -14.84
N GLU A 96 6.79 -14.48 -14.11
CA GLU A 96 6.01 -15.66 -14.55
C GLU A 96 5.22 -15.38 -15.84
N MET A 97 4.85 -14.13 -16.08
CA MET A 97 4.21 -13.65 -17.31
C MET A 97 5.21 -13.08 -18.34
N ASN A 98 6.47 -13.54 -18.30
CA ASN A 98 7.53 -13.19 -19.23
C ASN A 98 7.91 -11.70 -19.30
N ALA A 99 7.60 -10.91 -18.26
CA ALA A 99 8.12 -9.55 -18.17
C ALA A 99 9.62 -9.61 -17.81
N PRO A 100 10.53 -9.09 -18.66
CA PRO A 100 11.96 -9.36 -18.53
C PRO A 100 12.62 -8.64 -17.34
N ASN A 101 12.15 -7.43 -17.01
CA ASN A 101 12.73 -6.62 -15.94
C ASN A 101 11.70 -5.62 -15.35
N PRO A 102 10.59 -6.12 -14.76
CA PRO A 102 9.58 -5.26 -14.15
C PRO A 102 10.16 -4.59 -12.89
N ARG A 103 9.92 -3.28 -12.74
CA ARG A 103 10.37 -2.51 -11.57
C ARG A 103 9.18 -1.88 -10.86
N VAL A 104 9.29 -1.71 -9.55
CA VAL A 104 8.26 -1.04 -8.74
C VAL A 104 8.84 0.23 -8.12
N CYS A 105 8.16 1.34 -8.32
CA CYS A 105 8.51 2.65 -7.78
C CYS A 105 7.32 3.15 -6.94
N ALA A 106 7.56 3.47 -5.66
CA ALA A 106 6.52 4.09 -4.85
C ALA A 106 6.52 5.61 -5.00
N ALA A 107 5.35 6.21 -4.84
CA ALA A 107 5.13 7.64 -4.73
C ALA A 107 4.54 7.93 -3.35
N TYR A 108 5.13 8.87 -2.63
CA TYR A 108 4.60 9.41 -1.39
C TYR A 108 3.88 10.72 -1.70
N GLY A 109 2.69 10.91 -1.16
CA GLY A 109 1.92 12.14 -1.40
C GLY A 109 0.57 12.11 -0.71
N PHE A 110 0.03 13.31 -0.51
CA PHE A 110 -1.28 13.54 0.12
C PHE A 110 -1.99 14.69 -0.59
N THR A 111 -3.30 14.83 -0.38
CA THR A 111 -4.16 15.72 -1.18
C THR A 111 -3.72 17.19 -1.12
N GLU A 112 -3.27 17.64 0.03
CA GLU A 112 -2.88 19.02 0.27
C GLU A 112 -1.58 19.38 -0.45
N SER A 113 -0.69 18.39 -0.67
CA SER A 113 0.59 18.62 -1.34
C SER A 113 0.46 18.91 -2.83
N ARG A 114 -0.46 18.22 -3.52
CA ARG A 114 -0.56 18.25 -5.00
C ARG A 114 0.75 17.94 -5.72
N MET A 115 1.64 17.24 -5.03
CA MET A 115 2.91 16.73 -5.53
C MET A 115 3.08 15.32 -4.98
N ALA A 116 3.95 14.54 -5.61
CA ALA A 116 4.26 13.22 -5.12
C ALA A 116 5.75 12.92 -5.30
N PRO A 117 6.58 13.11 -4.24
CA PRO A 117 7.92 12.56 -4.19
C PRO A 117 7.94 11.09 -4.61
N LEU A 118 8.81 10.78 -5.57
CA LEU A 118 8.93 9.44 -6.14
C LEU A 118 10.19 8.76 -5.62
N GLU A 119 10.10 7.47 -5.40
CA GLU A 119 11.28 6.67 -5.11
C GLU A 119 12.32 6.74 -6.23
N CYS A 120 13.59 6.57 -5.87
CA CYS A 120 14.58 6.30 -6.89
C CYS A 120 14.24 4.99 -7.60
N PRO A 121 14.14 4.97 -8.95
CA PRO A 121 14.03 3.70 -9.65
C PRO A 121 15.27 2.86 -9.36
N HIS A 122 15.06 1.60 -8.95
CA HIS A 122 16.14 0.68 -8.59
C HIS A 122 17.16 0.51 -9.71
N PRO A 123 18.46 0.41 -9.39
CA PRO A 123 19.44 -0.21 -10.27
C PRO A 123 18.99 -1.63 -10.65
N LYS A 124 19.41 -2.13 -11.83
CA LYS A 124 19.10 -3.50 -12.27
C LYS A 124 19.56 -4.51 -11.21
N GLY A 125 18.71 -5.47 -10.85
CA GLY A 125 19.06 -6.61 -9.98
C GLY A 125 18.75 -6.44 -8.49
N VAL A 126 18.18 -5.32 -8.07
CA VAL A 126 17.83 -5.04 -6.67
C VAL A 126 16.31 -5.02 -6.51
N ASP A 127 15.68 -6.18 -6.65
CA ASP A 127 14.22 -6.32 -6.59
C ASP A 127 13.73 -6.25 -5.13
N GLY A 128 13.04 -5.17 -4.78
CA GLY A 128 12.30 -5.06 -3.52
C GLY A 128 12.96 -4.24 -2.41
N GLU A 129 14.10 -3.60 -2.66
CA GLU A 129 14.66 -2.64 -1.70
C GLU A 129 13.80 -1.37 -1.64
N LEU A 130 13.97 -0.60 -0.58
CA LEU A 130 13.34 0.70 -0.42
C LEU A 130 14.40 1.78 -0.60
N THR A 131 14.22 2.66 -1.59
CA THR A 131 15.26 3.61 -2.01
C THR A 131 15.07 5.02 -1.45
N GLY A 132 13.96 5.25 -0.72
CA GLY A 132 13.54 6.57 -0.25
C GLY A 132 12.96 7.44 -1.36
N TYR A 133 12.12 8.40 -0.98
CA TYR A 133 11.45 9.31 -1.89
C TYR A 133 12.30 10.55 -2.14
N HIS A 134 12.64 10.79 -3.40
CA HIS A 134 13.28 12.03 -3.82
C HIS A 134 12.27 13.18 -3.79
N THR A 135 12.62 14.25 -3.07
CA THR A 135 11.81 15.47 -3.02
C THR A 135 12.08 16.37 -4.22
N TYR A 136 11.26 17.41 -4.39
CA TYR A 136 11.46 18.48 -5.37
C TYR A 136 11.85 19.77 -4.65
N PRO A 137 13.13 19.96 -4.24
CA PRO A 137 13.54 21.07 -3.37
C PRO A 137 13.35 22.47 -3.98
N ASP A 138 13.16 22.55 -5.29
CA ASP A 138 12.79 23.75 -6.04
C ASP A 138 11.29 24.09 -5.95
N LEU A 139 10.43 23.12 -5.63
CA LEU A 139 8.97 23.25 -5.60
C LEU A 139 8.37 23.12 -4.19
N GLU A 140 9.06 22.43 -3.29
CA GLU A 140 8.58 22.08 -1.96
C GLU A 140 9.72 22.00 -0.93
N LEU A 141 9.37 22.27 0.32
CA LEU A 141 10.26 22.13 1.47
C LEU A 141 9.73 21.03 2.38
N TRP A 142 10.64 20.14 2.80
CA TRP A 142 10.40 19.09 3.77
C TRP A 142 11.34 19.21 4.95
N TYR A 143 10.82 18.94 6.15
CA TYR A 143 11.63 18.72 7.35
C TYR A 143 10.89 17.81 8.32
N CYS A 144 11.59 17.31 9.34
CA CYS A 144 11.00 16.48 10.38
C CYS A 144 10.89 17.24 11.70
N ILE A 145 9.86 16.94 12.49
CA ILE A 145 9.68 17.43 13.86
C ILE A 145 9.45 16.29 14.85
N ASP A 146 9.73 16.51 16.13
CA ASP A 146 9.19 15.70 17.20
C ASP A 146 7.68 15.99 17.30
N PRO A 147 6.80 14.97 17.19
CA PRO A 147 5.35 15.19 17.17
C PRO A 147 4.76 15.69 18.50
N LYS A 148 5.47 15.49 19.62
CA LYS A 148 5.08 15.94 20.97
C LYS A 148 5.52 17.37 21.23
N THR A 149 6.76 17.72 20.92
CA THR A 149 7.31 19.06 21.23
C THR A 149 7.09 20.06 20.10
N GLY A 150 6.98 19.58 18.86
CA GLY A 150 6.93 20.41 17.65
C GLY A 150 8.30 20.94 17.20
N GLU A 151 9.38 20.59 17.89
CA GLU A 151 10.74 21.03 17.56
C GLU A 151 11.32 20.24 16.39
N ARG A 152 12.20 20.87 15.61
CA ARG A 152 12.88 20.20 14.49
C ARG A 152 13.83 19.13 15.00
N VAL A 153 13.82 17.98 14.33
CA VAL A 153 14.82 16.92 14.54
C VAL A 153 15.92 17.01 13.48
N GLY A 154 17.06 16.38 13.76
CA GLY A 154 18.23 16.37 12.89
C GLY A 154 18.05 15.55 11.61
N PRO A 155 18.97 15.71 10.63
CA PRO A 155 19.03 14.85 9.44
C PRO A 155 19.05 13.36 9.79
N GLY A 156 18.22 12.57 9.11
CA GLY A 156 18.14 11.12 9.32
C GLY A 156 17.47 10.67 10.63
N GLU A 157 17.07 11.60 11.50
CA GLU A 157 16.41 11.27 12.76
C GLU A 157 14.91 11.01 12.56
N LYS A 158 14.36 10.11 13.38
CA LYS A 158 12.92 9.82 13.38
C LYS A 158 12.13 11.09 13.68
N GLY A 159 11.11 11.37 12.87
CA GLY A 159 10.21 12.49 13.13
C GLY A 159 8.99 12.53 12.22
N GLU A 160 8.00 13.31 12.63
CA GLU A 160 6.82 13.62 11.82
C GLU A 160 7.23 14.52 10.65
N LEU A 161 6.81 14.15 9.44
CA LEU A 161 7.07 14.91 8.23
C LEU A 161 6.23 16.19 8.22
N VAL A 162 6.89 17.29 7.93
CA VAL A 162 6.28 18.59 7.74
C VAL A 162 6.62 19.09 6.34
N TRP A 163 5.58 19.53 5.63
CA TRP A 163 5.65 19.93 4.24
C TRP A 163 5.24 21.39 4.05
N THR A 164 5.87 22.06 3.09
CA THR A 164 5.49 23.40 2.64
C THR A 164 5.62 23.49 1.13
N ALA A 165 4.60 24.02 0.46
CA ALA A 165 4.71 24.38 -0.96
C ALA A 165 5.57 25.65 -1.12
N LEU A 166 6.57 25.60 -2.01
CA LEU A 166 7.36 26.78 -2.40
C LEU A 166 6.85 27.38 -3.71
N ASP A 167 6.50 26.52 -4.68
CA ASP A 167 5.87 26.93 -5.93
C ASP A 167 4.51 26.25 -6.09
N GLY A 168 3.45 26.96 -5.74
CA GLY A 168 2.09 26.49 -5.93
C GLY A 168 1.09 27.64 -6.09
N ARG A 169 -0.02 27.35 -6.80
CA ARG A 169 -1.12 28.29 -7.04
C ARG A 169 -2.42 27.81 -6.39
N GLY A 170 -3.35 28.72 -6.11
CA GLY A 170 -4.61 28.39 -5.44
C GLY A 170 -4.42 28.20 -3.93
N THR A 171 -5.03 27.18 -3.34
CA THR A 171 -4.87 26.89 -1.91
C THR A 171 -3.48 26.35 -1.60
N ILE A 172 -2.73 27.07 -0.76
CA ILE A 172 -1.39 26.69 -0.31
C ILE A 172 -1.38 26.54 1.19
N VAL A 173 -0.70 25.50 1.67
CA VAL A 173 -0.45 25.26 3.08
C VAL A 173 1.05 25.33 3.35
N MET A 174 1.40 25.90 4.50
CA MET A 174 2.77 26.03 4.99
C MET A 174 2.88 25.33 6.33
N ASN A 175 4.03 24.72 6.58
CA ASN A 175 4.29 23.90 7.76
C ASN A 175 3.17 22.87 8.01
N TYR A 176 2.68 22.25 6.94
CA TYR A 176 1.64 21.24 6.99
C TYR A 176 2.21 19.98 7.65
N ARG A 177 1.75 19.72 8.87
CA ARG A 177 2.02 18.49 9.62
C ARG A 177 1.26 17.35 8.98
N THR A 178 1.97 16.42 8.35
CA THR A 178 1.31 15.33 7.60
C THR A 178 0.69 14.30 8.52
N GLY A 179 1.10 14.26 9.79
CA GLY A 179 0.79 13.15 10.67
C GLY A 179 1.46 11.85 10.25
N ASP A 180 2.41 11.85 9.31
CA ASP A 180 3.21 10.70 8.91
C ASP A 180 4.60 10.78 9.55
N VAL A 181 5.12 9.68 10.12
CA VAL A 181 6.42 9.60 10.79
C VAL A 181 7.40 8.83 9.93
N ALA A 182 8.48 9.48 9.50
CA ALA A 182 9.58 8.80 8.83
C ALA A 182 10.54 8.22 9.88
N GLU A 183 10.69 6.88 9.94
CA GLU A 183 11.51 6.20 10.94
C GLU A 183 13.00 6.53 10.85
N ALA A 184 13.49 6.87 9.65
CA ALA A 184 14.87 7.31 9.41
C ALA A 184 14.92 8.72 8.79
N GLY A 185 13.91 9.54 9.09
CA GLY A 185 13.86 10.95 8.74
C GLY A 185 14.08 11.28 7.26
N ILE A 186 14.71 12.43 7.05
CA ILE A 186 15.13 12.94 5.74
C ILE A 186 16.64 12.99 5.69
N LYS A 187 17.23 12.40 4.64
CA LYS A 187 18.66 12.42 4.37
C LYS A 187 18.97 13.47 3.30
N TYR A 188 20.12 14.14 3.43
CA TYR A 188 20.59 15.17 2.49
C TYR A 188 21.87 14.76 1.75
N GLU A 189 22.31 13.52 1.95
CA GLU A 189 23.44 12.92 1.26
C GLU A 189 23.08 12.59 -0.19
N LYS A 190 24.10 12.36 -1.03
CA LYS A 190 23.89 11.89 -2.40
C LYS A 190 23.13 10.58 -2.40
N CYS A 191 22.11 10.48 -3.25
CA CYS A 191 21.39 9.23 -3.45
C CYS A 191 22.38 8.12 -3.88
N PRO A 192 22.50 7.02 -3.13
CA PRO A 192 23.44 5.94 -3.47
C PRO A 192 23.04 5.20 -4.76
N HIS A 193 21.79 5.37 -5.22
CA HIS A 193 21.25 4.68 -6.39
C HIS A 193 21.37 5.49 -7.69
N CYS A 194 21.12 6.80 -7.66
CA CYS A 194 21.15 7.65 -8.86
C CYS A 194 22.14 8.82 -8.80
N GLY A 195 22.82 9.03 -7.66
CA GLY A 195 23.80 10.10 -7.49
C GLY A 195 23.25 11.52 -7.34
N ARG A 196 21.92 11.71 -7.39
CA ARG A 196 21.29 13.03 -7.19
C ARG A 196 21.57 13.55 -5.78
N SER A 197 21.81 14.86 -5.69
CA SER A 197 22.08 15.58 -4.44
C SER A 197 20.84 16.37 -4.02
N ILE A 198 19.75 15.66 -3.74
CA ILE A 198 18.46 16.23 -3.31
C ILE A 198 17.99 15.51 -2.04
N PRO A 199 17.16 16.14 -1.19
CA PRO A 199 16.64 15.49 0.01
C PRO A 199 15.89 14.19 -0.31
N ILE A 200 16.08 13.20 0.55
CA ILE A 200 15.49 11.86 0.42
C ILE A 200 14.72 11.54 1.69
N ILE A 201 13.39 11.42 1.57
CA ILE A 201 12.53 10.95 2.66
C ILE A 201 12.68 9.44 2.78
N SER A 202 12.89 8.91 3.99
CA SER A 202 12.92 7.47 4.23
C SER A 202 11.62 6.79 3.79
N SER A 203 11.70 5.61 3.15
CA SER A 203 10.51 4.85 2.74
C SER A 203 9.73 4.23 3.91
N MET A 204 10.38 4.06 5.07
CA MET A 204 9.75 3.52 6.27
C MET A 204 8.93 4.62 6.97
N ILE A 205 7.66 4.73 6.54
CA ILE A 205 6.74 5.77 7.00
C ILE A 205 5.60 5.15 7.82
N GLY A 206 5.56 5.48 9.11
CA GLY A 206 4.44 5.30 10.04
C GLY A 206 3.44 6.45 9.96
N ARG A 207 2.32 6.38 10.69
CA ARG A 207 1.50 7.56 11.01
C ARG A 207 1.61 7.92 12.48
N VAL A 208 1.66 9.19 12.83
CA VAL A 208 1.45 9.70 14.20
C VAL A 208 0.09 9.25 14.70
N SER A 209 -0.94 9.27 13.84
CA SER A 209 -2.22 8.65 14.18
C SER A 209 -2.12 7.14 14.25
N GLU A 210 -1.16 6.44 13.64
CA GLU A 210 -0.92 5.01 13.90
C GLU A 210 -0.05 4.77 15.16
N VAL A 211 0.55 5.81 15.73
CA VAL A 211 1.28 5.78 17.00
C VAL A 211 0.37 6.21 18.16
N LYS A 212 -0.66 7.03 17.90
CA LYS A 212 -1.76 7.36 18.83
C LYS A 212 -2.94 6.39 18.68
N ASP A 213 -3.28 6.04 17.45
CA ASP A 213 -4.01 4.83 17.03
C ASP A 213 -2.98 3.80 16.55
N VAL A 214 -2.07 3.42 17.44
CA VAL A 214 -1.95 1.96 17.54
C VAL A 214 -3.39 1.56 17.76
N ARG A 215 -4.02 0.86 16.81
CA ARG A 215 -5.38 0.36 17.02
C ARG A 215 -5.28 -0.75 18.04
N PHE A 216 -4.80 -0.41 19.24
CA PHE A 216 -4.97 -1.08 20.50
C PHE A 216 -6.46 -1.07 20.78
N ASP A 217 -7.16 -1.80 19.95
CA ASP A 217 -8.51 -2.18 20.22
C ASP A 217 -8.42 -3.21 21.32
N LYS A 218 -9.21 -2.99 22.38
CA LYS A 218 -9.42 -4.03 23.37
C LYS A 218 -10.20 -5.15 22.71
N VAL A 219 -9.46 -6.10 22.14
CA VAL A 219 -10.05 -7.31 21.59
C VAL A 219 -9.87 -8.38 22.66
N LYS A 220 -10.98 -8.92 23.16
CA LYS A 220 -10.97 -9.82 24.33
C LYS A 220 -10.24 -9.26 25.55
N GLY A 221 -10.28 -7.95 25.76
CA GLY A 221 -9.63 -7.28 26.90
C GLY A 221 -8.12 -7.06 26.76
N THR A 222 -7.50 -7.50 25.65
CA THR A 222 -6.08 -7.28 25.34
C THR A 222 -5.92 -6.11 24.37
N LEU A 223 -4.94 -5.24 24.60
CA LEU A 223 -4.58 -4.17 23.66
C LEU A 223 -3.73 -4.78 22.56
N VAL A 224 -4.24 -4.83 21.32
CA VAL A 224 -3.55 -5.45 20.18
C VAL A 224 -3.20 -4.39 19.15
N ASP A 225 -1.97 -4.33 18.63
CA ASP A 225 -1.67 -3.46 17.48
C ASP A 225 -2.13 -4.10 16.17
N LEU A 226 -3.32 -3.73 15.68
CA LEU A 226 -3.84 -4.29 14.43
C LEU A 226 -2.99 -3.96 13.19
N ASN A 227 -2.11 -2.96 13.24
CA ASN A 227 -1.25 -2.64 12.10
C ASN A 227 -0.19 -3.72 11.85
N GLN A 228 0.19 -4.51 12.86
CA GLN A 228 1.16 -5.59 12.66
C GLN A 228 0.65 -6.69 11.72
N PHE A 229 -0.68 -6.82 11.53
CA PHE A 229 -1.25 -7.74 10.53
C PHE A 229 -0.80 -7.42 9.10
N TYR A 230 -0.49 -6.16 8.77
CA TYR A 230 0.10 -5.79 7.48
C TYR A 230 1.50 -6.36 7.25
N THR A 231 2.21 -6.69 8.32
CA THR A 231 3.54 -7.30 8.26
C THR A 231 3.43 -8.82 8.33
N ILE A 232 2.72 -9.35 9.33
CA ILE A 232 2.75 -10.79 9.63
C ILE A 232 1.94 -11.64 8.64
N MET A 233 0.83 -11.12 8.11
CA MET A 233 -0.05 -11.90 7.25
C MET A 233 0.57 -12.16 5.86
N PRO A 234 1.20 -11.17 5.20
CA PRO A 234 1.90 -11.42 3.94
C PRO A 234 3.12 -12.35 4.06
N GLU A 235 3.72 -12.48 5.25
CA GLU A 235 4.83 -13.40 5.50
C GLU A 235 4.38 -14.86 5.58
N TYR A 236 3.11 -15.13 5.90
CA TYR A 236 2.61 -16.49 6.03
C TYR A 236 2.59 -17.21 4.67
N PRO A 237 3.31 -18.33 4.47
CA PRO A 237 3.59 -18.86 3.13
C PRO A 237 2.37 -19.24 2.30
N ALA A 238 1.28 -19.67 2.94
CA ALA A 238 0.09 -20.17 2.25
C ALA A 238 -1.01 -19.12 2.02
N ILE A 239 -0.98 -18.00 2.75
CA ILE A 239 -2.01 -16.95 2.64
C ILE A 239 -1.68 -16.04 1.47
N ASP A 240 -2.69 -15.74 0.68
CA ASP A 240 -2.60 -14.81 -0.44
C ASP A 240 -3.19 -13.44 -0.06
N GLU A 241 -4.42 -13.45 0.44
CA GLU A 241 -5.14 -12.25 0.84
C GLU A 241 -5.72 -12.43 2.24
N TRP A 242 -5.78 -11.35 3.01
CA TRP A 242 -6.30 -11.35 4.38
C TRP A 242 -7.15 -10.11 4.68
N GLN A 243 -8.04 -10.22 5.65
CA GLN A 243 -8.84 -9.14 6.21
C GLN A 243 -9.14 -9.46 7.67
N ILE A 244 -9.06 -8.45 8.50
CA ILE A 244 -9.51 -8.47 9.89
C ILE A 244 -10.89 -7.84 9.97
N VAL A 245 -11.82 -8.53 10.61
CA VAL A 245 -13.14 -8.01 10.96
C VAL A 245 -13.28 -8.01 12.47
N LEU A 246 -13.51 -6.83 13.03
CA LEU A 246 -13.88 -6.65 14.43
C LEU A 246 -15.39 -6.57 14.52
N GLN A 247 -15.99 -7.33 15.42
CA GLN A 247 -17.43 -7.27 15.69
C GLN A 247 -17.71 -7.54 17.17
N ARG A 248 -18.78 -6.95 17.71
CA ARG A 248 -19.22 -7.24 19.08
C ARG A 248 -20.03 -8.53 19.09
N ASN A 249 -19.60 -9.53 19.85
CA ASN A 249 -20.41 -10.71 20.09
C ASN A 249 -21.63 -10.32 20.95
N GLN A 250 -22.84 -10.58 20.46
CA GLN A 250 -24.06 -10.15 21.14
C GLN A 250 -24.33 -10.94 22.43
N GLU A 251 -23.90 -12.20 22.50
CA GLU A 251 -24.14 -13.09 23.63
C GLU A 251 -23.10 -12.85 24.74
N THR A 252 -21.81 -12.89 24.40
CA THR A 252 -20.72 -12.78 25.39
C THR A 252 -20.36 -11.33 25.70
N ARG A 253 -20.82 -10.37 24.89
CA ARG A 253 -20.44 -8.94 24.93
C ARG A 253 -18.94 -8.70 24.74
N ILE A 254 -18.18 -9.71 24.31
CA ILE A 254 -16.76 -9.63 24.03
C ILE A 254 -16.56 -9.30 22.55
N ASP A 255 -15.52 -8.52 22.23
CA ASP A 255 -15.14 -8.23 20.85
C ASP A 255 -14.47 -9.43 20.19
N ASP A 256 -14.98 -9.83 19.03
CA ASP A 256 -14.45 -10.91 18.21
C ASP A 256 -13.45 -10.39 17.18
N LEU A 257 -12.31 -11.11 17.08
CA LEU A 257 -11.33 -10.94 16.01
C LEU A 257 -11.55 -12.02 14.95
N ILE A 258 -12.15 -11.68 13.83
CA ILE A 258 -12.33 -12.62 12.72
C ILE A 258 -11.27 -12.35 11.66
N VAL A 259 -10.56 -13.39 11.25
CA VAL A 259 -9.54 -13.33 10.20
C VAL A 259 -10.08 -14.03 8.96
N ASN A 260 -10.46 -13.25 7.96
CA ASN A 260 -10.81 -13.78 6.65
C ASN A 260 -9.53 -13.96 5.84
N VAL A 261 -9.32 -15.14 5.26
CA VAL A 261 -8.13 -15.43 4.44
C VAL A 261 -8.50 -16.15 3.15
N SER A 262 -7.66 -16.00 2.13
CA SER A 262 -7.66 -16.88 0.95
C SER A 262 -6.28 -17.49 0.74
N LEU A 263 -6.24 -18.68 0.14
CA LEU A 263 -5.01 -19.41 -0.12
C LEU A 263 -4.40 -19.04 -1.48
N LYS A 264 -3.07 -19.10 -1.57
CA LYS A 264 -2.36 -18.99 -2.84
C LYS A 264 -2.80 -20.10 -3.80
N LYS A 265 -2.85 -19.79 -5.10
CA LYS A 265 -3.21 -20.75 -6.16
C LYS A 265 -2.36 -22.02 -6.04
N GLY A 266 -3.01 -23.18 -6.13
CA GLY A 266 -2.36 -24.50 -6.03
C GLY A 266 -2.04 -24.97 -4.61
N LYS A 267 -2.30 -24.18 -3.57
CA LYS A 267 -2.24 -24.66 -2.18
C LYS A 267 -3.57 -25.28 -1.79
N ASN A 268 -3.54 -26.55 -1.38
CA ASN A 268 -4.69 -27.23 -0.81
C ASN A 268 -4.34 -27.65 0.62
N ILE A 269 -4.81 -26.86 1.59
CA ILE A 269 -4.59 -27.12 3.02
C ILE A 269 -5.97 -27.39 3.62
N PRO A 270 -6.17 -28.53 4.31
CA PRO A 270 -7.42 -28.80 5.01
C PRO A 270 -7.75 -27.64 5.96
N GLU A 271 -8.98 -27.12 5.90
CA GLU A 271 -9.39 -25.93 6.64
C GLU A 271 -9.05 -26.00 8.12
N LYS A 272 -9.33 -27.15 8.77
CA LYS A 272 -8.98 -27.38 10.18
C LYS A 272 -7.50 -27.15 10.48
N LYS A 273 -6.60 -27.69 9.63
CA LYS A 273 -5.15 -27.54 9.79
C LYS A 273 -4.69 -26.11 9.52
N LEU A 274 -5.32 -25.43 8.56
CA LEU A 274 -5.05 -24.02 8.30
C LEU A 274 -5.42 -23.16 9.51
N VAL A 275 -6.62 -23.37 10.06
CA VAL A 275 -7.13 -22.64 11.23
C VAL A 275 -6.21 -22.85 12.42
N GLU A 276 -5.84 -24.10 12.72
CA GLU A 276 -4.92 -24.43 13.83
C GLU A 276 -3.57 -23.72 13.67
N ASN A 277 -2.90 -23.91 12.53
CA ASN A 277 -1.56 -23.36 12.29
C ASN A 277 -1.54 -21.82 12.24
N LEU A 278 -2.53 -21.22 11.56
CA LEU A 278 -2.61 -19.77 11.43
C LEU A 278 -3.01 -19.12 12.75
N SER A 279 -3.89 -19.76 13.54
CA SER A 279 -4.24 -19.28 14.88
C SER A 279 -3.01 -19.28 15.79
N GLN A 280 -2.21 -20.35 15.76
CA GLN A 280 -0.96 -20.42 16.52
C GLN A 280 0.03 -19.34 16.07
N TYR A 281 0.22 -19.18 14.76
CA TYR A 281 1.11 -18.16 14.21
C TYR A 281 0.71 -16.73 14.62
N ILE A 282 -0.59 -16.41 14.55
CA ILE A 282 -1.11 -15.11 14.99
C ILE A 282 -0.92 -14.95 16.50
N GLN A 283 -1.21 -15.98 17.31
CA GLN A 283 -1.03 -15.93 18.75
C GLN A 283 0.43 -15.70 19.15
N GLU A 284 1.39 -16.35 18.49
CA GLU A 284 2.82 -16.18 18.74
C GLU A 284 3.33 -14.78 18.36
N LYS A 285 2.78 -14.19 17.29
CA LYS A 285 3.23 -12.89 16.78
C LYS A 285 2.51 -11.69 17.38
N MET A 286 1.25 -11.86 17.73
CA MET A 286 0.34 -10.77 18.14
C MET A 286 -0.11 -10.88 19.59
N GLU A 287 0.26 -11.96 20.29
CA GLU A 287 -0.19 -12.29 21.65
C GLU A 287 -1.72 -12.38 21.79
N ILE A 288 -2.45 -12.56 20.68
CA ILE A 288 -3.90 -12.75 20.66
C ILE A 288 -4.31 -13.92 19.77
N ALA A 289 -5.23 -14.73 20.28
CA ALA A 289 -5.87 -15.78 19.48
C ALA A 289 -7.12 -15.20 18.76
N PRO A 290 -7.21 -15.34 17.42
CA PRO A 290 -8.41 -14.95 16.69
C PRO A 290 -9.64 -15.73 17.18
N SER A 291 -10.81 -15.09 17.18
CA SER A 291 -12.09 -15.76 17.51
C SER A 291 -12.51 -16.75 16.43
N ALA A 292 -12.24 -16.41 15.17
CA ALA A 292 -12.49 -17.29 14.05
C ALA A 292 -11.52 -16.97 12.91
N ILE A 293 -11.14 -18.01 12.16
CA ILE A 293 -10.45 -17.88 10.90
C ILE A 293 -11.38 -18.45 9.83
N LYS A 294 -11.72 -17.64 8.83
CA LYS A 294 -12.62 -18.04 7.74
C LYS A 294 -11.83 -18.15 6.45
N LEU A 295 -11.84 -19.35 5.86
CA LEU A 295 -11.27 -19.56 4.54
C LEU A 295 -12.30 -19.15 3.47
N LEU A 296 -11.97 -18.11 2.70
CA LEU A 296 -12.78 -17.62 1.59
C LEU A 296 -12.18 -18.06 0.25
N THR A 297 -13.03 -18.16 -0.77
CA THR A 297 -12.58 -18.24 -2.16
C THR A 297 -11.89 -16.93 -2.56
N ALA A 298 -11.08 -16.95 -3.62
CA ALA A 298 -10.44 -15.73 -4.13
C ALA A 298 -11.48 -14.63 -4.47
N ASP A 299 -12.61 -15.02 -5.05
CA ASP A 299 -13.71 -14.10 -5.37
C ASP A 299 -14.40 -13.57 -4.11
N GLY A 300 -14.68 -14.45 -3.14
CA GLY A 300 -15.25 -14.05 -1.85
C GLY A 300 -14.34 -13.05 -1.12
N MET A 301 -13.03 -13.27 -1.18
CA MET A 301 -12.04 -12.37 -0.58
C MET A 301 -11.98 -11.01 -1.29
N SER A 302 -12.00 -11.00 -2.62
CA SER A 302 -12.03 -9.77 -3.41
C SER A 302 -13.27 -8.91 -3.11
N GLN A 303 -14.43 -9.56 -2.95
CA GLN A 303 -15.67 -8.89 -2.52
C GLN A 303 -15.56 -8.32 -1.10
N SER A 304 -15.04 -9.11 -0.16
CA SER A 304 -14.84 -8.66 1.23
C SER A 304 -13.89 -7.46 1.34
N LEU A 305 -12.82 -7.43 0.54
CA LEU A 305 -11.89 -6.30 0.49
C LEU A 305 -12.47 -5.08 -0.24
N GLY A 306 -13.59 -5.23 -0.94
CA GLY A 306 -14.24 -4.15 -1.69
C GLY A 306 -13.52 -3.77 -2.98
N MET A 307 -12.70 -4.66 -3.57
CA MET A 307 -11.83 -4.36 -4.72
C MET A 307 -12.56 -3.76 -5.94
N GLU A 308 -13.83 -4.11 -6.14
CA GLU A 308 -14.67 -3.62 -7.26
C GLU A 308 -15.63 -2.48 -6.85
N LYS A 309 -15.75 -2.15 -5.57
CA LYS A 309 -16.75 -1.18 -5.05
C LYS A 309 -16.13 0.04 -4.37
N GLU A 310 -14.98 -0.15 -3.75
CA GLU A 310 -14.28 0.82 -2.91
C GLU A 310 -13.05 1.37 -3.63
N LEU A 311 -12.59 2.55 -3.23
CA LEU A 311 -11.37 3.16 -3.76
C LEU A 311 -10.09 2.60 -3.12
N LYS A 312 -10.21 2.06 -1.89
CA LYS A 312 -9.14 1.43 -1.13
C LYS A 312 -9.66 0.12 -0.52
N GLU A 313 -8.78 -0.87 -0.45
CA GLU A 313 -9.10 -2.15 0.18
C GLU A 313 -9.41 -1.99 1.67
N LYS A 314 -10.43 -2.72 2.14
CA LYS A 314 -10.85 -2.73 3.55
C LYS A 314 -10.18 -3.86 4.31
N ARG A 315 -8.88 -3.74 4.60
CA ARG A 315 -8.11 -4.77 5.33
C ARG A 315 -8.51 -4.91 6.81
N ILE A 316 -8.86 -3.81 7.45
CA ILE A 316 -9.37 -3.79 8.82
C ILE A 316 -10.76 -3.19 8.78
N LEU A 317 -11.77 -4.02 9.04
CA LEU A 317 -13.17 -3.65 9.05
C LEU A 317 -13.68 -3.70 10.49
N ASP A 318 -14.16 -2.56 10.98
CA ASP A 318 -14.75 -2.46 12.32
C ASP A 318 -16.27 -2.35 12.21
N LEU A 319 -16.96 -3.41 12.62
CA LEU A 319 -18.41 -3.54 12.64
C LEU A 319 -18.98 -3.42 14.06
N ARG A 320 -18.15 -3.09 15.06
CA ARG A 320 -18.66 -2.81 16.40
C ARG A 320 -19.59 -1.58 16.35
N PRO A 321 -20.59 -1.48 17.24
CA PRO A 321 -21.38 -0.27 17.38
C PRO A 321 -20.46 0.93 17.56
N LYS A 322 -20.67 1.97 16.76
CA LYS A 322 -20.03 3.27 17.00
C LYS A 322 -20.88 3.99 18.03
N ASP A 323 -20.28 4.27 19.18
CA ASP A 323 -20.85 5.19 20.15
C ASP A 323 -20.89 6.63 19.59
#